data_AF-A0A507CAU2-F1
#
_entry.id   AF-A0A507CAU2-F1
#
_cell.length_a   1.000
_cell.length_b   1.000
_cell.length_c   1.000
_cell.angle_alpha   90.00
_cell.angle_beta   90.00
_cell.angle_gamma   90.00
#
_symmetry.space_group_name_H-M   'P 1'
#
loop_
_entity.id
_entity.type
_entity.pdbx_description
1 polymer ?
#
loop_
_entity_poly.entity_id
_entity_poly.type
_entity_poly.pdbx_seq_one_letter_code
_entity_poly.pdbx_strand_id
1 'polypeptide(L)'
;MATERTEEGQLIITVLNSWEEEACLRSMKKTALKNCDEFVSAFAECSKHGTVRVFFACQATNKAMNDCLRQFTTDETLDKLREKALDDKIARLQSGQQKPPNDANLLHPIFRRNKK
;
A
#
# COMPACT_ATOMS: atom_id res chain seq x y z
N MET A 1 -29.15 6.66 10.36
CA MET A 1 -29.12 7.44 11.62
C MET A 1 -27.75 7.27 12.25
N ALA A 2 -26.90 8.29 12.11
CA ALA A 2 -25.74 8.54 12.96
C ALA A 2 -25.35 10.00 12.66
N THR A 3 -26.10 10.92 13.23
CA THR A 3 -25.78 12.34 13.26
C THR A 3 -25.22 12.62 14.64
N GLU A 4 -23.93 12.91 14.75
CA GLU A 4 -23.37 13.52 15.96
C GLU A 4 -23.00 14.96 15.63
N ARG A 5 -23.62 15.89 16.38
CA ARG A 5 -23.41 17.34 16.31
C ARG A 5 -22.15 17.69 17.10
N THR A 6 -21.31 18.55 16.54
CA THR A 6 -20.39 19.41 17.30
C THR A 6 -20.41 20.80 16.66
N GLU A 7 -20.70 21.80 17.49
CA GLU A 7 -20.87 23.21 17.16
C GLU A 7 -19.51 23.93 17.19
N GLU A 8 -19.25 24.77 16.18
CA GLU A 8 -18.10 25.67 15.96
C GLU A 8 -16.67 25.07 15.94
N GLY A 9 -16.12 24.85 14.73
CA GLY A 9 -14.67 24.73 14.53
C GLY A 9 -14.25 23.84 13.36
N GLN A 10 -14.25 24.40 12.15
CA GLN A 10 -13.60 23.89 10.95
C GLN A 10 -13.94 22.43 10.55
N LEU A 11 -14.85 22.26 9.59
CA LEU A 11 -14.93 21.04 8.78
C LEU A 11 -13.59 20.87 8.02
N ILE A 12 -12.62 20.21 8.63
CA ILE A 12 -11.42 19.76 7.93
C ILE A 12 -11.80 18.45 7.25
N ILE A 13 -12.09 18.52 5.95
CA ILE A 13 -12.20 17.33 5.12
C ILE A 13 -10.80 16.70 5.05
N THR A 14 -10.52 15.75 5.95
CA THR A 14 -9.26 15.00 5.99
C THR A 14 -9.35 13.84 5.01
N VAL A 15 -8.90 14.09 3.78
CA VAL A 15 -8.74 13.05 2.76
C VAL A 15 -7.26 12.67 2.68
N LEU A 16 -6.99 11.38 2.47
CA LEU A 16 -5.63 10.92 2.15
C LEU A 16 -5.25 11.42 0.77
N ASN A 17 -4.05 11.99 0.65
CA ASN A 17 -3.50 12.34 -0.66
C ASN A 17 -3.08 11.04 -1.40
N SER A 18 -2.98 11.10 -2.73
CA SER A 18 -2.61 9.96 -3.58
C SER A 18 -1.35 9.21 -3.11
N TRP A 19 -0.38 9.92 -2.53
CA TRP A 19 0.83 9.29 -2.00
C TRP A 19 0.64 8.60 -0.65
N GLU A 20 -0.24 9.12 0.20
CA GLU A 20 -0.60 8.48 1.48
C GLU A 20 -1.37 7.17 1.20
N GLU A 21 -2.26 7.20 0.20
CA GLU A 21 -2.93 6.00 -0.30
C GLU A 21 -1.94 4.99 -0.89
N GLU A 22 -0.97 5.45 -1.68
CA GLU A 22 0.06 4.59 -2.23
C GLU A 22 0.96 3.99 -1.13
N ALA A 23 1.26 4.75 -0.08
CA ALA A 23 1.98 4.25 1.09
C ALA A 23 1.20 3.16 1.83
N CYS A 24 -0.12 3.31 1.99
CA CYS A 24 -0.99 2.27 2.55
C CYS A 24 -0.96 1.00 1.69
N LEU A 25 -1.07 1.15 0.36
CA LEU A 25 -0.98 0.04 -0.59
C LEU A 25 0.38 -0.66 -0.54
N ARG A 26 1.48 0.09 -0.42
CA ARG A 26 2.84 -0.45 -0.29
C ARG A 26 3.03 -1.20 1.03
N SER A 27 2.51 -0.66 2.12
CA SER A 27 2.55 -1.31 3.44
C SER A 27 1.77 -2.63 3.44
N MET A 28 0.57 -2.63 2.86
CA MET A 28 -0.22 -3.84 2.67
C MET A 28 0.54 -4.88 1.85
N LYS A 29 1.05 -4.49 0.66
CA LYS A 29 1.81 -5.40 -0.21
C LYS A 29 3.03 -5.98 0.48
N LYS A 30 3.78 -5.17 1.25
CA LYS A 30 4.94 -5.63 2.01
C LYS A 30 4.55 -6.67 3.06
N THR A 31 3.40 -6.50 3.71
CA THR A 31 2.90 -7.44 4.71
C THR A 31 2.39 -8.73 4.04
N ALA A 32 1.65 -8.62 2.95
CA ALA A 32 1.20 -9.76 2.15
C ALA A 32 2.38 -10.60 1.61
N LEU A 33 3.42 -9.94 1.08
CA LEU A 33 4.62 -10.62 0.57
C LEU A 33 5.37 -11.37 1.66
N LYS A 34 5.45 -10.82 2.89
CA LYS A 34 6.09 -11.51 4.03
C LYS A 34 5.31 -12.76 4.43
N ASN A 35 3.97 -12.70 4.40
CA ASN A 35 3.13 -13.86 4.76
C ASN A 35 3.14 -14.94 3.67
N CYS A 36 3.36 -14.56 2.41
CA CYS A 36 3.37 -15.47 1.26
C CYS A 36 4.80 -15.79 0.75
N ASP A 37 5.83 -15.60 1.58
CA ASP A 37 7.24 -15.71 1.18
C ASP A 37 7.57 -17.07 0.54
N GLU A 38 7.00 -18.16 1.07
CA GLU A 38 7.17 -19.52 0.56
C GLU A 38 6.72 -19.65 -0.91
N PHE A 39 5.56 -19.09 -1.25
CA PHE A 39 5.02 -19.12 -2.61
C PHE A 39 5.78 -18.20 -3.55
N VAL A 40 6.25 -17.05 -3.04
CA VAL A 40 7.09 -16.11 -3.80
C VAL A 40 8.44 -16.76 -4.12
N SER A 41 9.05 -17.46 -3.17
CA SER A 41 10.30 -18.20 -3.38
C SER A 41 10.14 -19.29 -4.44
N ALA A 42 9.08 -20.10 -4.37
CA ALA A 42 8.80 -21.14 -5.36
C ALA A 42 8.58 -20.58 -6.77
N PHE A 43 7.90 -19.44 -6.89
CA PHE A 43 7.75 -18.74 -8.17
C PHE A 43 9.07 -18.17 -8.68
N ALA A 44 9.92 -17.62 -7.78
CA ALA A 44 11.23 -17.11 -8.11
C ALA A 44 12.18 -18.22 -8.59
N GLU A 45 12.15 -19.40 -7.96
CA GLU A 45 12.90 -20.58 -8.40
C GLU A 45 12.48 -21.01 -9.81
N CYS A 46 11.18 -21.13 -10.07
CA CYS A 46 10.68 -21.48 -11.40
C CYS A 46 11.09 -20.44 -12.47
N SER A 47 11.07 -19.16 -12.12
CA SER A 47 11.43 -18.06 -13.02
C SER A 47 12.93 -18.01 -13.36
N LYS A 48 13.81 -18.56 -12.52
CA LYS A 48 15.26 -18.63 -12.81
C LYS A 48 15.57 -19.54 -14.00
N HIS A 49 14.72 -20.53 -14.29
CA HIS A 49 14.95 -21.52 -15.34
C HIS A 49 14.30 -21.16 -16.69
N GLY A 50 13.31 -20.25 -16.69
CA GLY A 50 12.61 -19.85 -17.91
C GLY A 50 13.07 -18.50 -18.43
N THR A 51 13.56 -18.42 -19.67
CA THR A 51 13.96 -17.15 -20.31
C THR A 51 12.87 -16.52 -21.16
N VAL A 52 11.98 -17.33 -21.77
CA VAL A 52 10.95 -16.85 -22.72
C VAL A 52 9.55 -17.39 -22.43
N ARG A 53 9.44 -18.52 -21.70
CA ARG A 53 8.17 -19.23 -21.47
C ARG A 53 7.71 -19.27 -20.00
N VAL A 54 8.27 -18.42 -19.14
CA VAL A 54 7.97 -18.39 -17.69
C VAL A 54 6.47 -18.32 -17.41
N PHE A 55 5.74 -17.50 -18.18
CA PHE A 55 4.31 -17.33 -17.99
C PHE A 55 3.52 -18.64 -18.08
N PHE A 56 3.88 -19.51 -19.03
CA PHE A 56 3.23 -20.82 -19.20
C PHE A 56 3.84 -21.90 -18.30
N ALA A 57 5.18 -21.93 -18.19
CA ALA A 57 5.89 -22.95 -17.40
C ALA A 57 5.67 -22.81 -15.89
N CYS A 58 5.53 -21.58 -15.40
CA CYS A 58 5.35 -21.27 -13.98
C CYS A 58 3.91 -20.86 -13.64
N GLN A 59 2.93 -21.21 -14.50
CA GLN A 59 1.52 -20.83 -14.27
C GLN A 59 0.99 -21.40 -12.94
N ALA A 60 1.39 -22.63 -12.58
CA ALA A 60 0.97 -23.28 -11.34
C ALA A 60 1.49 -22.56 -10.09
N THR A 61 2.79 -22.24 -10.05
CA THR A 61 3.40 -21.51 -8.93
C THR A 61 2.93 -20.06 -8.87
N ASN A 62 2.68 -19.43 -10.03
CA ASN A 62 2.09 -18.10 -10.09
C ASN A 62 0.67 -18.08 -9.53
N LYS A 63 -0.16 -19.08 -9.86
CA LYS A 63 -1.51 -19.21 -9.32
C LYS A 63 -1.50 -19.40 -7.80
N ALA A 64 -0.67 -20.31 -7.29
CA ALA A 64 -0.53 -20.53 -5.85
C ALA A 64 -0.10 -19.26 -5.10
N MET A 65 0.86 -18.51 -5.65
CA MET A 65 1.27 -17.21 -5.10
C MET A 65 0.13 -16.20 -5.10
N ASN A 66 -0.60 -16.06 -6.21
CA ASN A 66 -1.74 -15.14 -6.29
C ASN A 66 -2.88 -15.55 -5.34
N ASP A 67 -3.16 -16.84 -5.20
CA ASP A 67 -4.19 -17.36 -4.29
C ASP A 67 -3.85 -17.03 -2.83
N CYS A 68 -2.57 -17.07 -2.45
CA CYS A 68 -2.10 -16.59 -1.14
C CYS A 68 -2.27 -15.06 -1.02
N LEU A 69 -1.76 -14.30 -1.98
CA LEU A 69 -1.79 -12.83 -1.93
C LEU A 69 -3.22 -12.27 -1.84
N ARG A 70 -4.19 -12.87 -2.55
CA ARG A 70 -5.58 -12.43 -2.54
C ARG A 70 -6.24 -12.48 -1.15
N GLN A 71 -5.75 -13.33 -0.25
CA GLN A 71 -6.25 -13.39 1.14
C GLN A 71 -5.81 -12.18 1.97
N PHE A 72 -4.67 -11.58 1.61
CA PHE A 72 -4.08 -10.45 2.33
C PHE A 72 -4.28 -9.11 1.62
N THR A 73 -4.73 -9.12 0.36
CA THR A 73 -5.04 -7.91 -0.41
C THR A 73 -6.54 -7.71 -0.56
N THR A 74 -7.28 -7.81 0.54
CA THR A 74 -8.73 -7.57 0.57
C THR A 74 -9.03 -6.10 0.83
N ASP A 75 -10.15 -5.59 0.32
CA ASP A 75 -10.56 -4.20 0.52
C ASP A 75 -10.68 -3.86 2.01
N GLU A 76 -11.14 -4.80 2.83
CA GLU A 76 -11.21 -4.65 4.29
C GLU A 76 -9.84 -4.40 4.94
N THR A 77 -8.78 -5.04 4.46
CA THR A 77 -7.42 -4.81 4.98
C THR A 77 -6.89 -3.45 4.58
N LEU A 78 -7.25 -2.97 3.38
CA LEU A 78 -6.91 -1.63 2.92
C LEU A 78 -7.65 -0.56 3.70
N ASP A 79 -8.94 -0.75 3.95
CA ASP A 79 -9.74 0.24 4.68
C ASP A 79 -9.26 0.40 6.12
N LYS A 80 -8.89 -0.70 6.79
CA LYS A 80 -8.24 -0.65 8.11
C LYS A 80 -6.90 0.10 8.12
N LEU A 81 -6.14 0.02 7.02
CA LEU A 81 -4.87 0.75 6.90
C LEU A 81 -5.11 2.24 6.62
N ARG A 82 -6.12 2.55 5.79
CA ARG A 82 -6.55 3.93 5.52
C ARG A 82 -7.09 4.62 6.77
N GLU A 83 -7.91 3.93 7.55
CA GLU A 83 -8.45 4.43 8.82
C GLU A 83 -7.33 4.81 9.79
N LYS A 84 -6.36 3.91 10.00
CA LYS A 84 -5.18 4.21 10.83
C LYS A 84 -4.38 5.40 10.32
N ALA A 85 -4.20 5.51 8.99
CA ALA A 85 -3.48 6.64 8.40
C ALA A 85 -4.24 7.97 8.58
N LEU A 86 -5.58 7.93 8.54
CA LEU A 86 -6.43 9.09 8.81
C LEU A 86 -6.35 9.50 10.29
N ASP A 87 -6.42 8.54 11.22
CA ASP A 87 -6.29 8.80 12.66
C ASP A 87 -4.94 9.44 12.99
N ASP A 88 -3.85 8.88 12.45
CA ASP A 88 -2.50 9.42 12.60
C ASP A 88 -2.40 10.85 12.06
N LYS A 89 -3.07 11.13 10.93
CA LYS A 89 -3.09 12.45 10.31
C LYS A 89 -3.87 13.46 11.16
N ILE A 90 -5.02 13.06 11.69
CA ILE A 90 -5.84 13.90 12.58
C ILE A 90 -5.04 14.24 13.85
N ALA A 91 -4.38 13.25 14.46
CA ALA A 91 -3.53 13.46 15.64
C ALA A 91 -2.37 14.43 15.37
N ARG A 92 -1.74 14.36 14.19
CA ARG A 92 -0.67 15.31 13.77
C ARG A 92 -1.17 16.72 13.52
N LEU A 93 -2.39 16.86 12.98
CA LEU A 93 -3.01 18.18 12.78
C LEU A 93 -3.35 18.83 14.11
N GLN A 94 -3.84 18.05 15.07
CA GLN A 94 -4.11 18.52 16.44
C GLN A 94 -2.84 18.96 17.18
N SER A 95 -1.68 18.34 16.88
CA SER A 95 -0.40 18.71 17.48
C SER A 95 0.33 19.88 16.79
N GLY A 96 -0.28 20.50 15.77
CA GLY A 96 0.28 21.68 15.09
C GLY A 96 1.51 21.39 14.21
N GLN A 97 1.86 20.13 13.97
CA GLN A 97 3.00 19.75 13.14
C GLN A 97 2.58 19.39 11.71
N GLN A 98 2.56 20.40 10.84
CA GLN A 98 2.50 20.19 9.39
C GLN A 98 3.88 19.80 8.85
N LYS A 99 4.30 18.55 9.05
CA LYS A 99 5.32 17.99 8.15
C LYS A 99 4.88 16.60 7.71
N PRO A 100 4.65 16.38 6.40
CA PRO A 100 4.39 15.04 5.90
C PRO A 100 5.57 14.13 6.26
N PRO A 101 5.33 12.82 6.53
CA PRO A 101 6.41 11.88 6.73
C PRO A 101 7.37 11.96 5.53
N ASN A 102 8.65 12.05 5.87
CA ASN A 102 9.73 12.34 4.94
C ASN A 102 10.01 11.10 4.09
N ASP A 103 9.16 10.87 3.09
CA ASP A 103 9.28 9.74 2.17
C ASP A 103 10.25 10.11 1.04
N ALA A 104 11.54 10.13 1.35
CA ALA A 104 12.63 10.38 0.40
C ALA A 104 12.74 9.34 -0.74
N ASN A 105 11.75 8.45 -0.92
CA ASN A 105 11.61 7.53 -2.05
C ASN A 105 10.28 7.68 -2.80
N LEU A 106 9.52 8.74 -2.54
CA LEU A 106 8.27 9.06 -3.20
C LEU A 106 8.49 9.76 -4.56
N LEU A 107 9.57 9.42 -5.26
CA LEU A 107 9.79 9.89 -6.61
C LEU A 107 9.04 8.95 -7.56
N HIS A 108 7.82 9.35 -7.93
CA HIS A 108 7.18 8.82 -9.13
C HIS A 108 8.17 9.02 -10.31
N PRO A 109 8.45 8.01 -11.15
CA PRO A 109 9.44 8.12 -12.22
C PRO A 109 9.17 9.29 -13.18
N ILE A 110 7.92 9.77 -13.25
CA ILE A 110 7.52 10.93 -14.07
C ILE A 110 8.15 12.26 -13.60
N PHE A 111 8.43 12.45 -12.30
CA PHE A 111 8.99 13.72 -11.76
C PHE A 111 10.49 13.67 -11.48
N ARG A 112 11.21 12.67 -12.00
CA ARG A 112 12.68 12.67 -12.03
C ARG A 112 13.14 13.72 -13.05
N ARG A 113 13.06 15.01 -12.71
CA ARG A 113 13.76 16.06 -13.45
C ARG A 113 15.23 15.68 -13.43
N ASN A 114 15.75 15.28 -14.59
CA ASN A 114 17.18 15.15 -14.82
C ASN A 114 17.84 16.45 -14.38
N LYS A 115 18.54 16.41 -13.26
CA LYS A 115 19.42 17.48 -12.80
C LYS A 115 20.67 17.37 -13.68
N LYS A 116 20.66 18.08 -14.81
CA LYS A 116 21.88 18.44 -15.54
C LYS A 116 22.52 19.63 -14.85
#